data_AF-A0A177D1U5-F1
#
_entry.id   AF-A0A177D1U5-F1
#
_cell.length_a   1.000
_cell.length_b   1.000
_cell.length_c   1.000
_cell.angle_alpha   90.00
_cell.angle_beta   90.00
_cell.angle_gamma   90.00
#
_symmetry.space_group_name_H-M   'P 1'
#
loop_
_entity.id
_entity.type
_entity.pdbx_description
1 polymer ?
#
loop_
_entity_poly.entity_id
_entity_poly.type
_entity_poly.pdbx_seq_one_letter_code
_entity_poly.pdbx_strand_id
1 'polypeptide(L)'
;MAPIAITPPAVEAKSQPAFPTSQAAPVDPSNIGTKRKIICFSDFDGTIFMQDTGHILFNAFGCGTERRQQLDEQIHSGERSFRDVSEEMWGSLDVPFDDGFEVMKKALEIDVDFKTFHQFCINNEIPFNVISAGLKPVLRRVLDHFLGEENSKHIDIVANDATISSDGSQWKPVWLHDTELGHDKAKSINDFKDSARLESDDGTIPMIIFIGDGVSDLPAAREADVLFARRGLRLEEYCKENSLPYIPFDTFADIQREVIKIAKIDDEKTKGKGLPSNFNPRANMWRRASSKKNVPLFAAMTPKEEKVFIWPETFSELKPVAENVPVAA
;
A
#
# COMPACT_ATOMS: atom_id res chain seq x y z
N MET A 1 -23.12 -45.25 35.11
CA MET A 1 -23.45 -43.88 35.55
C MET A 1 -22.25 -43.00 35.21
N ALA A 2 -22.41 -42.08 34.27
CA ALA A 2 -21.35 -41.14 33.87
C ALA A 2 -21.33 -39.94 34.83
N PRO A 3 -20.16 -39.33 35.12
CA PRO A 3 -20.07 -38.20 36.03
C PRO A 3 -20.65 -36.93 35.37
N ILE A 4 -21.41 -36.18 36.16
CA ILE A 4 -22.04 -34.92 35.78
C ILE A 4 -20.95 -33.85 35.67
N ALA A 5 -20.80 -33.26 34.49
CA ALA A 5 -19.92 -32.12 34.26
C ALA A 5 -20.53 -30.87 34.90
N ILE A 6 -19.79 -30.25 35.84
CA ILE A 6 -20.15 -28.99 36.48
C ILE A 6 -19.68 -27.86 35.55
N THR A 7 -20.60 -27.03 35.07
CA THR A 7 -20.28 -25.84 34.28
C THR A 7 -19.52 -24.82 35.15
N PRO A 8 -18.37 -24.29 34.70
CA PRO A 8 -17.67 -23.23 35.43
C PRO A 8 -18.48 -21.92 35.40
N PRO A 9 -18.33 -21.05 36.42
CA PRO A 9 -19.07 -19.79 36.50
C PRO A 9 -18.63 -18.81 35.41
N ALA A 10 -19.55 -17.93 35.01
CA ALA A 10 -19.31 -16.89 34.02
C ALA A 10 -18.15 -15.99 34.45
N VAL A 11 -17.15 -15.84 33.56
CA VAL A 11 -16.04 -14.91 33.74
C VAL A 11 -16.57 -13.51 33.42
N GLU A 12 -16.69 -12.66 34.43
CA GLU A 12 -16.91 -11.23 34.23
C GLU A 12 -15.72 -10.64 33.45
N ALA A 13 -16.00 -10.07 32.28
CA ALA A 13 -15.02 -9.39 31.47
C ALA A 13 -14.49 -8.18 32.26
N LYS A 14 -13.22 -8.25 32.67
CA LYS A 14 -12.51 -7.09 33.23
C LYS A 14 -12.48 -5.99 32.17
N SER A 15 -13.18 -4.89 32.44
CA SER A 15 -13.10 -3.65 31.66
C SER A 15 -11.64 -3.19 31.58
N GLN A 16 -11.07 -3.18 30.37
CA GLN A 16 -9.77 -2.57 30.14
C GLN A 16 -9.89 -1.04 30.29
N PRO A 17 -8.91 -0.35 30.89
CA PRO A 17 -8.92 1.09 30.95
C PRO A 17 -8.78 1.67 29.53
N ALA A 18 -9.69 2.58 29.19
CA ALA A 18 -9.68 3.31 27.93
C ALA A 18 -8.32 3.99 27.70
N PHE A 19 -7.72 3.75 26.54
CA PHE A 19 -6.56 4.51 26.09
C PHE A 19 -6.96 5.99 25.93
N PRO A 20 -6.10 6.95 26.32
CA PRO A 20 -6.41 8.35 26.14
C PRO A 20 -6.47 8.65 24.65
N THR A 21 -7.69 8.86 24.13
CA THR A 21 -7.93 9.52 22.84
C THR A 21 -7.22 10.85 22.87
N SER A 22 -6.19 10.99 22.03
CA SER A 22 -5.61 12.28 21.67
C SER A 22 -6.74 13.18 21.17
N GLN A 23 -7.17 14.12 22.01
CA GLN A 23 -8.06 15.21 21.61
C GLN A 23 -7.29 16.21 20.74
N ALA A 24 -6.88 15.78 19.54
CA ALA A 24 -6.57 16.73 18.48
C ALA A 24 -7.91 17.29 18.02
N ALA A 25 -8.09 18.61 18.12
CA ALA A 25 -9.27 19.26 17.58
C ALA A 25 -9.43 18.89 16.09
N PRO A 26 -10.66 18.68 15.58
CA PRO A 26 -10.89 18.39 14.18
C PRO A 26 -10.25 19.51 13.35
N VAL A 27 -9.30 19.13 12.51
CA VAL A 27 -8.55 20.09 11.69
C VAL A 27 -9.51 20.64 10.63
N ASP A 28 -9.67 21.96 10.61
CA ASP A 28 -10.58 22.69 9.72
C ASP A 28 -10.39 22.22 8.26
N PRO A 29 -11.44 21.72 7.60
CA PRO A 29 -11.36 21.26 6.21
C PRO A 29 -11.23 22.40 5.19
N SER A 30 -11.20 23.67 5.64
CA SER A 30 -11.02 24.82 4.77
C SER A 30 -9.65 24.84 4.07
N ASN A 31 -9.63 25.53 2.92
CA ASN A 31 -8.53 25.62 1.96
C ASN A 31 -7.13 25.56 2.61
N ILE A 32 -6.37 24.51 2.29
CA ILE A 32 -5.01 24.23 2.78
C ILE A 32 -4.01 25.38 2.50
N GLY A 33 -4.38 26.34 1.64
CA GLY A 33 -3.66 27.60 1.49
C GLY A 33 -2.37 27.46 0.67
N THR A 34 -2.24 26.41 -0.14
CA THR A 34 -1.12 26.24 -1.07
C THR A 34 -1.59 26.27 -2.52
N LYS A 35 -0.74 26.79 -3.41
CA LYS A 35 -0.95 26.71 -4.86
C LYS A 35 -0.42 25.41 -5.47
N ARG A 36 0.38 24.66 -4.71
CA ARG A 36 0.96 23.41 -5.20
C ARG A 36 -0.09 22.31 -5.21
N LYS A 37 -0.24 21.63 -6.35
CA LYS A 37 -1.02 20.39 -6.43
C LYS A 37 -0.40 19.32 -5.54
N ILE A 38 -1.21 18.66 -4.72
CA ILE A 38 -0.82 17.52 -3.89
C ILE A 38 -1.59 16.31 -4.37
N ILE A 39 -0.93 15.15 -4.42
CA ILE A 39 -1.54 13.89 -4.84
C ILE A 39 -1.15 12.82 -3.82
N CYS A 40 -2.14 12.08 -3.34
CA CYS A 40 -1.95 11.01 -2.38
C CYS A 40 -2.09 9.65 -3.06
N PHE A 41 -1.13 8.77 -2.78
CA PHE A 41 -1.20 7.34 -3.01
C PHE A 41 -1.19 6.65 -1.65
N SER A 42 -2.07 5.68 -1.47
CA SER A 42 -2.17 4.92 -0.23
C SER A 42 -2.22 3.43 -0.53
N ASP A 43 -1.51 2.63 0.26
CA ASP A 43 -1.87 1.21 0.36
C ASP A 43 -3.27 1.05 1.00
N PHE A 44 -3.80 -0.16 0.94
CA PHE A 44 -5.14 -0.49 1.39
C PHE A 44 -5.15 -1.32 2.67
N ASP A 45 -4.75 -2.57 2.55
CA ASP A 45 -4.64 -3.55 3.62
C ASP A 45 -3.47 -3.16 4.54
N GLY A 46 -3.66 -3.14 5.86
CA GLY A 46 -2.67 -2.67 6.83
C GLY A 46 -2.56 -1.13 6.93
N THR A 47 -3.09 -0.39 5.96
CA THR A 47 -3.00 1.09 5.91
C THR A 47 -4.34 1.78 6.15
N ILE A 48 -5.29 1.68 5.21
CA ILE A 48 -6.66 2.24 5.34
C ILE A 48 -7.49 1.34 6.24
N PHE A 49 -7.37 0.03 6.05
CA PHE A 49 -7.98 -0.99 6.89
C PHE A 49 -6.91 -1.70 7.71
N MET A 50 -7.23 -2.07 8.94
CA MET A 50 -6.25 -2.68 9.85
C MET A 50 -5.94 -4.13 9.50
N GLN A 51 -6.89 -4.82 8.85
CA GLN A 51 -6.78 -6.21 8.45
C GLN A 51 -6.56 -6.33 6.94
N ASP A 52 -6.01 -7.48 6.54
CA ASP A 52 -5.81 -7.83 5.13
C ASP A 52 -7.05 -8.56 4.58
N THR A 53 -7.63 -7.98 3.53
CA THR A 53 -8.83 -8.48 2.84
C THR A 53 -8.64 -9.88 2.28
N GLY A 54 -7.50 -10.16 1.65
CA GLY A 54 -7.15 -11.49 1.14
C GLY A 54 -7.04 -12.50 2.26
N HIS A 55 -6.32 -12.17 3.33
CA HIS A 55 -6.16 -13.04 4.50
C HIS A 55 -7.50 -13.43 5.13
N ILE A 56 -8.43 -12.49 5.27
CA ILE A 56 -9.78 -12.78 5.78
C ILE A 56 -10.47 -13.83 4.91
N LEU A 57 -10.44 -13.67 3.58
CA LEU A 57 -11.05 -14.61 2.65
C LEU A 57 -10.36 -15.98 2.66
N PHE A 58 -9.03 -16.02 2.58
CA PHE A 58 -8.27 -17.28 2.56
C PHE A 58 -8.48 -18.08 3.85
N ASN A 59 -8.53 -17.39 4.99
CA ASN A 59 -8.74 -18.03 6.28
C ASN A 59 -10.14 -18.65 6.40
N ALA A 60 -11.16 -18.00 5.85
CA ALA A 60 -12.55 -18.41 5.99
C ALA A 60 -13.01 -19.41 4.92
N PHE A 61 -12.57 -19.23 3.68
CA PHE A 61 -13.13 -19.91 2.50
C PHE A 61 -12.07 -20.48 1.54
N GLY A 62 -10.79 -20.30 1.85
CA GLY A 62 -9.70 -20.74 0.99
C GLY A 62 -8.84 -21.80 1.67
N CYS A 63 -7.53 -21.65 1.50
CA CYS A 63 -6.53 -22.57 2.01
C CYS A 63 -6.45 -22.65 3.56
N GLY A 64 -7.11 -21.73 4.27
CA GLY A 64 -7.13 -21.68 5.73
C GLY A 64 -5.86 -21.07 6.32
N THR A 65 -5.91 -20.75 7.61
CA THR A 65 -4.85 -19.98 8.29
C THR A 65 -3.48 -20.63 8.29
N GLU A 66 -3.42 -21.94 8.55
CA GLU A 66 -2.15 -22.66 8.64
C GLU A 66 -1.43 -22.70 7.28
N ARG A 67 -2.16 -23.02 6.21
CA ARG A 67 -1.60 -23.04 4.85
C ARG A 67 -1.23 -21.64 4.39
N ARG A 68 -2.07 -20.63 4.65
CA ARG A 68 -1.77 -19.23 4.35
C ARG A 68 -0.45 -18.79 4.98
N GLN A 69 -0.23 -19.09 6.27
CA GLN A 69 1.02 -18.74 6.96
C GLN A 69 2.26 -19.44 6.36
N GLN A 70 2.13 -20.71 5.95
CA GLN A 70 3.21 -21.40 5.24
C GLN A 70 3.53 -20.71 3.91
N LEU A 71 2.50 -20.32 3.15
CA LEU A 71 2.64 -19.62 1.89
C LEU A 71 3.24 -18.21 2.06
N ASP A 72 2.86 -17.47 3.11
CA ASP A 72 3.48 -16.18 3.46
C ASP A 72 4.99 -16.33 3.72
N GLU A 73 5.39 -17.39 4.42
CA GLU A 73 6.81 -17.69 4.69
C GLU A 73 7.57 -18.03 3.39
N GLN A 74 6.91 -18.65 2.41
CA GLN A 74 7.52 -18.90 1.09
C GLN A 74 7.80 -17.61 0.33
N ILE A 75 6.92 -16.61 0.45
CA ILE A 75 7.17 -15.26 -0.08
C ILE A 75 8.33 -14.62 0.70
N HIS A 76 8.29 -14.69 2.04
CA HIS A 76 9.29 -14.04 2.89
C HIS A 76 10.70 -14.58 2.69
N SER A 77 10.83 -15.90 2.55
CA SER A 77 12.10 -16.59 2.29
C SER A 77 12.55 -16.49 0.82
N GLY A 78 11.68 -16.02 -0.06
CA GLY A 78 11.89 -15.97 -1.50
C GLY A 78 11.91 -17.35 -2.18
N GLU A 79 11.31 -18.37 -1.55
CA GLU A 79 11.14 -19.70 -2.17
C GLU A 79 10.24 -19.61 -3.42
N ARG A 80 9.21 -18.78 -3.36
CA ARG A 80 8.26 -18.55 -4.46
C ARG A 80 7.96 -17.06 -4.61
N SER A 81 7.59 -16.66 -5.82
CA SER A 81 7.20 -15.28 -6.08
C SER A 81 5.86 -14.93 -5.41
N PHE A 82 5.65 -13.63 -5.18
CA PHE A 82 4.37 -13.12 -4.68
C PHE A 82 3.21 -13.53 -5.59
N ARG A 83 3.41 -13.42 -6.91
CA ARG A 83 2.42 -13.80 -7.92
C ARG A 83 2.06 -15.29 -7.81
N ASP A 84 3.05 -16.18 -7.77
CA ASP A 84 2.81 -17.64 -7.73
C ASP A 84 2.04 -18.06 -6.46
N VAL A 85 2.41 -17.47 -5.32
CA VAL A 85 1.73 -17.75 -4.05
C VAL A 85 0.33 -17.16 -4.06
N SER A 86 0.16 -15.95 -4.58
CA SER A 86 -1.15 -15.31 -4.67
C SER A 86 -2.10 -16.04 -5.62
N GLU A 87 -1.62 -16.60 -6.73
CA GLU A 87 -2.44 -17.46 -7.61
C GLU A 87 -2.96 -18.69 -6.85
N GLU A 88 -2.15 -19.31 -5.99
CA GLU A 88 -2.59 -20.42 -5.14
C GLU A 88 -3.59 -19.98 -4.06
N MET A 89 -3.31 -18.86 -3.37
CA MET A 89 -4.20 -18.36 -2.33
C MET A 89 -5.56 -17.95 -2.90
N TRP A 90 -5.59 -17.11 -3.93
CA TRP A 90 -6.84 -16.71 -4.58
C TRP A 90 -7.55 -17.91 -5.22
N GLY A 91 -6.81 -18.78 -5.91
CA GLY A 91 -7.37 -20.00 -6.53
C GLY A 91 -7.91 -21.03 -5.54
N SER A 92 -7.57 -20.92 -4.25
CA SER A 92 -8.09 -21.81 -3.20
C SER A 92 -9.51 -21.46 -2.74
N LEU A 93 -10.02 -20.27 -3.10
CA LEU A 93 -11.34 -19.82 -2.67
C LEU A 93 -12.46 -20.60 -3.36
N ASP A 94 -13.42 -21.05 -2.56
CA ASP A 94 -14.66 -21.67 -3.00
C ASP A 94 -15.86 -20.97 -2.32
N VAL A 95 -16.13 -19.73 -2.75
CA VAL A 95 -17.18 -18.88 -2.17
C VAL A 95 -17.67 -17.83 -3.18
N PRO A 96 -18.99 -17.63 -3.32
CA PRO A 96 -19.52 -16.53 -4.11
C PRO A 96 -19.01 -15.17 -3.59
N PHE A 97 -18.78 -14.23 -4.50
CA PHE A 97 -18.19 -12.93 -4.15
C PHE A 97 -18.93 -12.19 -3.03
N ASP A 98 -20.26 -12.12 -3.11
CA ASP A 98 -21.08 -11.43 -2.10
C ASP A 98 -21.09 -12.15 -0.75
N ASP A 99 -21.02 -13.49 -0.74
CA ASP A 99 -20.96 -14.27 0.49
C ASP A 99 -19.59 -14.10 1.19
N GLY A 100 -18.51 -14.07 0.41
CA GLY A 100 -17.17 -13.75 0.90
C GLY A 100 -17.12 -12.35 1.53
N PHE A 101 -17.83 -11.39 0.92
CA PHE A 101 -17.91 -10.02 1.43
C PHE A 101 -18.58 -9.93 2.82
N GLU A 102 -19.55 -10.78 3.15
CA GLU A 102 -20.23 -10.72 4.45
C GLU A 102 -19.31 -11.03 5.65
N VAL A 103 -18.24 -11.81 5.44
CA VAL A 103 -17.21 -12.03 6.47
C VAL A 103 -16.29 -10.83 6.57
N MET A 104 -15.84 -10.29 5.44
CA MET A 104 -15.00 -9.08 5.40
C MET A 104 -15.66 -7.90 6.10
N LYS A 105 -16.95 -7.65 5.85
CA LYS A 105 -17.72 -6.59 6.50
C LYS A 105 -17.69 -6.63 8.04
N LYS A 106 -17.61 -7.83 8.62
CA LYS A 106 -17.59 -8.01 10.08
C LYS A 106 -16.18 -7.92 10.67
N ALA A 107 -15.17 -8.30 9.88
CA ALA A 107 -13.79 -8.40 10.32
C ALA A 107 -12.96 -7.14 10.05
N LEU A 108 -13.30 -6.39 9.00
CA LEU A 108 -12.57 -5.19 8.60
C LEU A 108 -12.89 -4.00 9.50
N GLU A 109 -11.83 -3.38 9.99
CA GLU A 109 -11.84 -2.12 10.71
C GLU A 109 -11.15 -1.06 9.87
N ILE A 110 -11.92 -0.05 9.47
CA ILE A 110 -11.37 1.14 8.81
C ILE A 110 -10.68 2.02 9.85
N ASP A 111 -9.57 2.67 9.47
CA ASP A 111 -8.93 3.66 10.32
C ASP A 111 -9.94 4.74 10.73
N VAL A 112 -9.95 5.04 12.03
CA VAL A 112 -10.97 5.87 12.68
C VAL A 112 -11.06 7.27 12.08
N ASP A 113 -9.96 7.80 11.56
CA ASP A 113 -9.87 9.15 11.00
C ASP A 113 -9.89 9.19 9.47
N PHE A 114 -9.93 8.02 8.80
CA PHE A 114 -9.86 7.96 7.35
C PHE A 114 -11.00 8.70 6.66
N LYS A 115 -12.23 8.58 7.17
CA LYS A 115 -13.39 9.27 6.58
C LYS A 115 -13.23 10.79 6.63
N THR A 116 -12.73 11.31 7.75
CA THR A 116 -12.45 12.73 7.95
C THR A 116 -11.35 13.20 7.00
N PHE A 117 -10.25 12.45 6.92
CA PHE A 117 -9.14 12.75 6.03
C PHE A 117 -9.54 12.70 4.55
N HIS A 118 -10.34 11.71 4.14
CA HIS A 118 -10.84 11.59 2.78
C HIS A 118 -11.74 12.77 2.40
N GLN A 119 -12.62 13.22 3.31
CA GLN A 119 -13.40 14.43 3.09
C GLN A 119 -12.51 15.68 2.98
N PHE A 120 -11.44 15.75 3.77
CA PHE A 120 -10.43 16.80 3.64
C PHE A 120 -9.77 16.79 2.26
N CYS A 121 -9.42 15.61 1.72
CA CYS A 121 -8.89 15.48 0.36
C CYS A 121 -9.88 15.99 -0.69
N ILE A 122 -11.15 15.59 -0.62
CA ILE A 122 -12.20 16.06 -1.54
C ILE A 122 -12.31 17.59 -1.50
N ASN A 123 -12.41 18.17 -0.31
CA ASN A 123 -12.63 19.61 -0.13
C ASN A 123 -11.45 20.47 -0.62
N ASN A 124 -10.26 19.88 -0.71
CA ASN A 124 -9.03 20.55 -1.15
C ASN A 124 -8.59 20.10 -2.55
N GLU A 125 -9.45 19.37 -3.28
CA GLU A 125 -9.15 18.84 -4.62
C GLU A 125 -7.84 18.04 -4.67
N ILE A 126 -7.53 17.31 -3.59
CA ILE A 126 -6.36 16.42 -3.49
C ILE A 126 -6.79 15.05 -4.02
N PRO A 127 -6.30 14.58 -5.18
CA PRO A 127 -6.61 13.25 -5.67
C PRO A 127 -6.06 12.21 -4.71
N PHE A 128 -6.93 11.30 -4.25
CA PHE A 128 -6.58 10.21 -3.36
C PHE A 128 -6.73 8.88 -4.11
N ASN A 129 -5.61 8.18 -4.28
CA ASN A 129 -5.52 6.97 -5.07
C ASN A 129 -5.13 5.80 -4.16
N VAL A 130 -5.86 4.70 -4.25
CA VAL A 130 -5.46 3.42 -3.67
C VAL A 130 -4.54 2.70 -4.64
N ILE A 131 -3.40 2.23 -4.13
CA ILE A 131 -2.43 1.41 -4.86
C ILE A 131 -2.11 0.13 -4.07
N SER A 132 -2.68 -0.98 -4.49
CA SER A 132 -2.70 -2.23 -3.70
C SER A 132 -2.37 -3.45 -4.55
N ALA A 133 -1.72 -4.45 -3.94
CA ALA A 133 -1.48 -5.76 -4.57
C ALA A 133 -2.72 -6.68 -4.54
N GLY A 134 -3.78 -6.29 -3.82
CA GLY A 134 -5.05 -7.01 -3.76
C GLY A 134 -5.87 -6.94 -5.05
N LEU A 135 -7.13 -7.36 -4.97
CA LEU A 135 -8.05 -7.43 -6.11
C LEU A 135 -9.02 -6.26 -6.14
N LYS A 136 -8.95 -5.44 -7.20
CA LYS A 136 -9.78 -4.27 -7.44
C LYS A 136 -11.29 -4.47 -7.17
N PRO A 137 -11.97 -5.56 -7.62
CA PRO A 137 -13.38 -5.76 -7.29
C PRO A 137 -13.64 -5.89 -5.78
N VAL A 138 -12.76 -6.58 -5.04
CA VAL A 138 -12.83 -6.68 -3.58
C VAL A 138 -12.66 -5.31 -2.93
N LEU A 139 -11.60 -4.59 -3.30
CA LEU A 139 -11.28 -3.28 -2.72
C LEU A 139 -12.41 -2.26 -2.98
N ARG A 140 -12.96 -2.25 -4.20
CA ARG A 140 -14.09 -1.40 -4.58
C ARG A 140 -15.31 -1.70 -3.71
N ARG A 141 -15.70 -2.97 -3.60
CA ARG A 141 -16.87 -3.39 -2.80
C ARG A 141 -16.73 -3.02 -1.32
N VAL A 142 -15.52 -3.14 -0.77
CA VAL A 142 -15.20 -2.71 0.61
C VAL A 142 -15.33 -1.20 0.75
N LEU A 143 -14.70 -0.40 -0.13
CA LEU A 143 -14.80 1.06 -0.06
C LEU A 143 -16.24 1.56 -0.18
N ASP A 144 -17.01 1.00 -1.12
CA ASP A 144 -18.42 1.37 -1.33
C ASP A 144 -19.26 1.08 -0.08
N HIS A 145 -18.98 -0.03 0.62
CA HIS A 145 -19.69 -0.34 1.86
C HIS A 145 -19.34 0.59 3.02
N PHE A 146 -18.03 0.84 3.24
CA PHE A 146 -17.58 1.58 4.42
C PHE A 146 -17.70 3.10 4.27
N LEU A 147 -17.58 3.63 3.04
CA LEU A 147 -17.66 5.07 2.75
C LEU A 147 -19.00 5.50 2.13
N GLY A 148 -19.73 4.58 1.50
CA GLY A 148 -20.83 4.87 0.59
C GLY A 148 -20.31 5.20 -0.81
N GLU A 149 -21.05 4.78 -1.85
CA GLU A 149 -20.69 4.96 -3.27
C GLU A 149 -20.42 6.42 -3.66
N GLU A 150 -21.16 7.36 -3.06
CA GLU A 150 -20.98 8.80 -3.30
C GLU A 150 -19.59 9.30 -2.89
N ASN A 151 -19.03 8.77 -1.80
CA ASN A 151 -17.69 9.14 -1.36
C ASN A 151 -16.63 8.27 -2.03
N SER A 152 -16.82 6.95 -2.11
CA SER A 152 -15.83 6.04 -2.65
C SER A 152 -15.51 6.28 -4.13
N LYS A 153 -16.43 6.86 -4.91
CA LYS A 153 -16.18 7.23 -6.33
C LYS A 153 -15.06 8.26 -6.51
N HIS A 154 -14.69 9.00 -5.45
CA HIS A 154 -13.57 9.95 -5.45
C HIS A 154 -12.22 9.28 -5.19
N ILE A 155 -12.20 7.96 -5.00
CA ILE A 155 -10.99 7.15 -4.81
C ILE A 155 -10.76 6.31 -6.06
N ASP A 156 -9.70 6.60 -6.78
CA ASP A 156 -9.22 5.74 -7.86
C ASP A 156 -8.48 4.53 -7.29
N ILE A 157 -8.64 3.36 -7.92
CA ILE A 157 -8.00 2.11 -7.49
C ILE A 157 -7.11 1.58 -8.61
N VAL A 158 -5.81 1.50 -8.30
CA VAL A 158 -4.77 0.87 -9.11
C VAL A 158 -4.35 -0.43 -8.40
N ALA A 159 -4.86 -1.55 -8.90
CA ALA A 159 -4.65 -2.87 -8.31
C ALA A 159 -4.80 -3.95 -9.38
N ASN A 160 -4.53 -5.20 -9.00
CA ASN A 160 -4.85 -6.36 -9.85
C ASN A 160 -6.37 -6.49 -10.01
N ASP A 161 -6.83 -7.06 -11.11
CA ASP A 161 -8.25 -7.37 -11.32
C ASP A 161 -8.52 -8.86 -11.05
N ALA A 162 -9.77 -9.30 -11.16
CA ALA A 162 -10.12 -10.70 -10.99
C ALA A 162 -11.32 -11.13 -11.84
N THR A 163 -11.24 -12.37 -12.34
CA THR A 163 -12.39 -13.09 -12.88
C THR A 163 -12.88 -14.05 -11.80
N ILE A 164 -14.13 -13.87 -11.37
CA ILE A 164 -14.76 -14.68 -10.33
C ILE A 164 -15.97 -15.38 -10.96
N SER A 165 -16.05 -16.71 -10.84
CA SER A 165 -17.23 -17.46 -11.32
C SER A 165 -18.47 -17.09 -10.51
N SER A 166 -19.65 -17.14 -11.12
CA SER A 166 -20.91 -16.76 -10.45
C SER A 166 -21.23 -17.64 -9.25
N ASP A 167 -20.80 -18.90 -9.27
CA ASP A 167 -20.95 -19.85 -8.16
C ASP A 167 -19.81 -19.75 -7.14
N GLY A 168 -18.80 -18.91 -7.38
CA GLY A 168 -17.66 -18.71 -6.48
C GLY A 168 -16.59 -19.78 -6.49
N SER A 169 -16.75 -20.84 -7.29
CA SER A 169 -15.82 -21.98 -7.37
C SER A 169 -14.47 -21.67 -8.00
N GLN A 170 -14.35 -20.52 -8.67
CA GLN A 170 -13.11 -20.08 -9.30
C GLN A 170 -12.88 -18.59 -9.09
N TRP A 171 -11.82 -18.26 -8.37
CA TRP A 171 -11.26 -16.92 -8.27
C TRP A 171 -9.93 -16.89 -9.00
N LYS A 172 -9.87 -16.13 -10.10
CA LYS A 172 -8.66 -16.01 -10.92
C LYS A 172 -8.19 -14.55 -10.96
N PRO A 173 -7.03 -14.24 -10.37
CA PRO A 173 -6.40 -12.94 -10.53
C PRO A 173 -6.09 -12.62 -12.00
N VAL A 174 -6.25 -11.35 -12.36
CA VAL A 174 -5.81 -10.76 -13.62
C VAL A 174 -4.77 -9.71 -13.26
N TRP A 175 -3.50 -10.07 -13.47
CA TRP A 175 -2.36 -9.28 -13.02
C TRP A 175 -2.22 -7.99 -13.82
N LEU A 176 -2.01 -6.87 -13.12
CA LEU A 176 -1.83 -5.56 -13.74
C LEU A 176 -0.50 -5.48 -14.50
N HIS A 177 0.54 -6.12 -13.97
CA HIS A 177 1.87 -6.16 -14.53
C HIS A 177 2.33 -7.61 -14.71
N ASP A 178 2.96 -7.90 -15.84
CA ASP A 178 3.51 -9.23 -16.13
C ASP A 178 4.88 -9.40 -15.47
N THR A 179 4.88 -9.45 -14.13
CA THR A 179 6.07 -9.61 -13.30
C THR A 179 5.80 -10.58 -12.14
N GLU A 180 6.85 -11.00 -11.44
CA GLU A 180 6.78 -11.85 -10.23
C GLU A 180 6.03 -11.21 -9.06
N LEU A 181 5.84 -9.89 -9.08
CA LEU A 181 5.05 -9.15 -8.09
C LEU A 181 3.56 -9.08 -8.46
N GLY A 182 3.21 -9.33 -9.73
CA GLY A 182 1.86 -9.12 -10.27
C GLY A 182 1.45 -7.64 -10.38
N HIS A 183 1.83 -6.81 -9.41
CA HIS A 183 1.66 -5.37 -9.41
C HIS A 183 2.93 -4.67 -8.89
N ASP A 184 3.73 -4.13 -9.81
CA ASP A 184 4.76 -3.15 -9.49
C ASP A 184 4.15 -1.77 -9.15
N LYS A 185 4.01 -1.47 -7.85
CA LYS A 185 3.46 -0.20 -7.36
C LYS A 185 4.30 1.01 -7.79
N ALA A 186 5.63 0.88 -7.90
CA ALA A 186 6.49 1.98 -8.31
C ALA A 186 6.26 2.34 -9.78
N LYS A 187 6.11 1.33 -10.64
CA LYS A 187 5.74 1.54 -12.05
C LYS A 187 4.41 2.27 -12.17
N SER A 188 3.37 1.84 -11.44
CA SER A 188 2.06 2.50 -11.47
C SER A 188 2.10 3.97 -11.00
N ILE A 189 2.88 4.28 -9.96
CA ILE A 189 3.09 5.67 -9.54
C ILE A 189 3.81 6.47 -10.64
N ASN A 190 4.78 5.88 -11.33
CA ASN A 190 5.48 6.53 -12.43
C ASN A 190 4.59 6.78 -13.64
N ASP A 191 3.77 5.80 -14.04
CA ASP A 191 2.79 5.93 -15.12
C ASP A 191 1.80 7.07 -14.81
N PHE A 192 1.31 7.17 -13.56
CA PHE A 192 0.46 8.28 -13.13
C PHE A 192 1.20 9.62 -13.12
N LYS A 193 2.46 9.65 -12.67
CA LYS A 193 3.26 10.89 -12.71
C LYS A 193 3.44 11.38 -14.15
N ASP A 194 3.60 10.47 -15.10
CA ASP A 194 3.76 10.81 -16.51
C ASP A 194 2.48 11.41 -17.09
N SER A 195 1.30 10.87 -16.75
CA SER A 195 0.02 11.48 -17.15
C SER A 195 -0.22 12.84 -16.49
N ALA A 196 -0.06 12.94 -15.16
CA ALA A 196 -0.31 14.17 -14.41
C ALA A 196 0.62 15.34 -14.82
N ARG A 197 1.83 15.02 -15.31
CA ARG A 197 2.76 16.01 -15.89
C ARG A 197 2.28 16.58 -17.22
N LEU A 198 1.66 15.75 -18.06
CA LEU A 198 1.12 16.19 -19.35
C LEU A 198 -0.05 17.18 -19.17
N GLU A 199 -0.71 17.15 -18.01
CA GLU A 199 -1.88 17.96 -17.68
C GLU A 199 -1.58 19.22 -16.86
N SER A 200 -0.32 19.45 -16.47
CA SER A 200 0.05 20.62 -15.64
C SER A 200 0.52 21.79 -16.51
N ASP A 201 -0.43 22.63 -16.93
CA ASP A 201 -0.23 23.77 -17.84
C ASP A 201 0.68 24.90 -17.29
N ASP A 202 0.89 24.97 -15.97
CA ASP A 202 1.62 26.07 -15.30
C ASP A 202 3.09 25.76 -15.01
N GLY A 203 3.58 24.58 -15.40
CA GLY A 203 4.95 24.13 -15.16
C GLY A 203 5.26 23.79 -13.69
N THR A 204 4.26 23.76 -12.81
CA THR A 204 4.40 23.26 -11.44
C THR A 204 4.39 21.73 -11.46
N ILE A 205 5.12 21.13 -10.52
CA ILE A 205 5.13 19.69 -10.35
C ILE A 205 4.36 19.33 -9.08
N PRO A 206 3.38 18.41 -9.16
CA PRO A 206 2.66 17.97 -7.98
C PRO A 206 3.60 17.36 -6.93
N MET A 207 3.28 17.60 -5.66
CA MET A 207 3.90 16.89 -4.54
C MET A 207 3.24 15.51 -4.42
N ILE A 208 4.05 14.46 -4.50
CA ILE A 208 3.57 13.09 -4.39
C ILE A 208 3.74 12.61 -2.95
N ILE A 209 2.62 12.23 -2.34
CA ILE A 209 2.57 11.66 -1.01
C ILE A 209 2.26 10.17 -1.14
N PHE A 210 3.05 9.33 -0.48
CA PHE A 210 2.77 7.91 -0.36
C PHE A 210 2.50 7.55 1.11
N ILE A 211 1.48 6.73 1.35
CA ILE A 211 1.03 6.27 2.66
C ILE A 211 1.01 4.74 2.62
N GLY A 212 1.75 4.09 3.51
CA GLY A 212 1.81 2.63 3.54
C GLY A 212 2.24 2.05 4.88
N ASP A 213 2.37 0.74 4.92
CA ASP A 213 2.73 -0.01 6.12
C ASP A 213 3.67 -1.21 5.87
N GLY A 214 3.70 -1.74 4.64
CA GLY A 214 4.33 -3.01 4.31
C GLY A 214 5.65 -2.93 3.53
N VAL A 215 6.33 -4.07 3.40
CA VAL A 215 7.57 -4.21 2.59
C VAL A 215 7.29 -4.02 1.10
N SER A 216 6.12 -4.44 0.63
CA SER A 216 5.66 -4.27 -0.75
C SER A 216 5.60 -2.80 -1.17
N ASP A 217 5.52 -1.88 -0.21
CA ASP A 217 5.47 -0.44 -0.46
C ASP A 217 6.84 0.19 -0.69
N LEU A 218 7.94 -0.51 -0.38
CA LEU A 218 9.28 0.07 -0.46
C LEU A 218 9.64 0.63 -1.85
N PRO A 219 9.30 -0.02 -2.98
CA PRO A 219 9.52 0.57 -4.29
C PRO A 219 8.72 1.86 -4.47
N ALA A 220 7.44 1.87 -4.08
CA ALA A 220 6.56 3.04 -4.19
C ALA A 220 7.00 4.20 -3.28
N ALA A 221 7.46 3.88 -2.07
CA ALA A 221 7.99 4.82 -1.09
C ALA A 221 9.19 5.61 -1.62
N ARG A 222 10.06 4.98 -2.43
CA ARG A 222 11.22 5.65 -3.06
C ARG A 222 10.82 6.66 -4.13
N GLU A 223 9.61 6.52 -4.66
CA GLU A 223 9.07 7.36 -5.72
C GLU A 223 8.31 8.59 -5.18
N ALA A 224 8.02 8.63 -3.88
CA ALA A 224 7.31 9.75 -3.25
C ALA A 224 8.24 10.91 -2.87
N ASP A 225 7.67 12.12 -2.79
CA ASP A 225 8.31 13.29 -2.19
C ASP A 225 8.12 13.30 -0.66
N VAL A 226 6.99 12.74 -0.19
CA VAL A 226 6.68 12.54 1.23
C VAL A 226 6.22 11.11 1.45
N LEU A 227 6.84 10.42 2.40
CA LEU A 227 6.49 9.07 2.80
C LEU A 227 5.88 9.08 4.21
N PHE A 228 4.67 8.56 4.33
CA PHE A 228 4.04 8.22 5.60
C PHE A 228 4.14 6.70 5.80
N ALA A 229 4.66 6.28 6.95
CA ALA A 229 4.76 4.87 7.33
C ALA A 229 3.98 4.62 8.62
N ARG A 230 3.11 3.61 8.64
CA ARG A 230 2.34 3.28 9.84
C ARG A 230 3.28 2.81 10.95
N ARG A 231 3.08 3.33 12.17
CA ARG A 231 3.97 3.06 13.31
C ARG A 231 3.95 1.57 13.69
N GLY A 232 5.13 1.04 14.01
CA GLY A 232 5.29 -0.32 14.52
C GLY A 232 5.15 -1.42 13.47
N LEU A 233 5.06 -1.05 12.18
CA LEU A 233 4.96 -1.98 11.07
C LEU A 233 6.23 -1.98 10.22
N ARG A 234 6.31 -2.95 9.31
CA ARG A 234 7.56 -3.33 8.66
C ARG A 234 8.15 -2.23 7.76
N LEU A 235 7.32 -1.39 7.16
CA LEU A 235 7.79 -0.22 6.41
C LEU A 235 8.55 0.78 7.31
N GLU A 236 8.03 1.06 8.51
CA GLU A 236 8.69 1.95 9.47
C GLU A 236 10.05 1.38 9.91
N GLU A 237 10.09 0.08 10.24
CA GLU A 237 11.31 -0.62 10.62
C GLU A 237 12.37 -0.53 9.50
N TYR A 238 11.98 -0.83 8.27
CA TYR A 238 12.87 -0.75 7.12
C TYR A 238 13.40 0.68 6.92
N CYS A 239 12.53 1.69 7.05
CA CYS A 239 12.95 3.08 6.96
C CYS A 239 13.97 3.45 8.05
N LYS A 240 13.80 2.97 9.29
CA LYS A 240 14.77 3.14 10.38
C LYS A 240 16.09 2.44 10.07
N GLU A 241 16.06 1.17 9.67
CA GLU A 241 17.23 0.34 9.32
C GLU A 241 18.07 0.98 8.20
N ASN A 242 17.42 1.58 7.21
CA ASN A 242 18.05 2.12 6.01
C ASN A 242 18.19 3.65 6.01
N SER A 243 17.87 4.31 7.13
CA SER A 243 17.92 5.78 7.25
C SER A 243 17.14 6.51 6.15
N LEU A 244 15.99 5.95 5.75
CA LEU A 244 15.11 6.59 4.77
C LEU A 244 14.27 7.67 5.45
N PRO A 245 14.10 8.85 4.86
CA PRO A 245 13.18 9.86 5.38
C PRO A 245 11.72 9.38 5.30
N TYR A 246 11.00 9.46 6.41
CA TYR A 246 9.58 9.16 6.50
C TYR A 246 8.94 9.95 7.66
N ILE A 247 7.61 9.97 7.69
CA ILE A 247 6.81 10.51 8.77
C ILE A 247 5.98 9.37 9.36
N PRO A 248 6.18 8.98 10.63
CA PRO A 248 5.34 7.96 11.23
C PRO A 248 3.93 8.48 11.49
N PHE A 249 2.92 7.62 11.33
CA PHE A 249 1.54 7.94 11.70
C PHE A 249 0.89 6.80 12.48
N ASP A 250 -0.08 7.13 13.33
CA ASP A 250 -0.91 6.16 14.05
C ASP A 250 -2.33 6.11 13.45
N THR A 251 -2.85 7.25 13.00
CA THR A 251 -4.15 7.40 12.31
C THR A 251 -4.06 8.39 11.15
N PHE A 252 -5.10 8.44 10.31
CA PHE A 252 -5.16 9.43 9.22
C PHE A 252 -5.27 10.89 9.70
N ALA A 253 -5.61 11.15 10.96
CA ALA A 253 -5.55 12.50 11.53
C ALA A 253 -4.12 13.06 11.61
N ASP A 254 -3.13 12.18 11.86
CA ASP A 254 -1.72 12.57 11.85
C ASP A 254 -1.26 12.98 10.45
N ILE A 255 -1.69 12.21 9.45
CA ILE A 255 -1.42 12.48 8.04
C ILE A 255 -2.01 13.83 7.66
N GLN A 256 -3.29 14.09 7.98
CA GLN A 256 -3.92 15.38 7.70
C GLN A 256 -3.11 16.56 8.23
N ARG A 257 -2.73 16.49 9.52
CA ARG A 257 -1.97 17.54 10.21
C ARG A 257 -0.61 17.80 9.55
N GLU A 258 0.12 16.75 9.22
CA GLU A 258 1.43 16.89 8.59
C GLU A 258 1.33 17.35 7.12
N VAL A 259 0.31 16.92 6.38
CA VAL A 259 0.05 17.40 5.00
C VAL A 259 -0.17 18.92 5.00
N ILE A 260 -1.01 19.45 5.90
CA ILE A 260 -1.24 20.90 6.03
C ILE A 260 0.04 21.65 6.36
N LYS A 261 0.84 21.13 7.29
CA LYS A 261 2.12 21.71 7.68
C LYS A 261 3.12 21.70 6.52
N ILE A 262 3.23 20.60 5.79
CA ILE A 262 4.12 20.45 4.64
C ILE A 262 3.71 21.42 3.53
N ALA A 263 2.40 21.51 3.23
CA ALA A 263 1.86 22.43 2.23
C ALA A 263 2.20 23.90 2.55
N LYS A 264 2.07 24.30 3.83
CA LYS A 264 2.43 25.63 4.30
C LYS A 264 3.93 25.91 4.16
N ILE A 265 4.78 24.99 4.61
CA ILE A 265 6.24 25.13 4.52
C ILE A 265 6.68 25.21 3.05
N ASP A 266 6.08 24.41 2.19
CA ASP A 266 6.35 24.41 0.76
C ASP A 266 5.97 25.76 0.12
N ASP A 267 4.77 26.29 0.42
CA ASP A 267 4.35 27.58 -0.12
C ASP A 267 5.24 28.72 0.39
N GLU A 268 5.63 28.70 1.66
CA GLU A 268 6.55 29.69 2.23
C GLU A 268 7.89 29.73 1.49
N LYS A 269 8.46 28.55 1.18
CA LYS A 269 9.77 28.39 0.53
C LYS A 269 9.75 28.57 -0.98
N THR A 270 8.70 28.07 -1.65
CA THR A 270 8.66 27.94 -3.11
C THR A 270 7.67 28.91 -3.75
N LYS A 271 6.77 29.52 -2.97
CA LYS A 271 5.64 30.32 -3.44
C LYS A 271 4.74 29.55 -4.41
N GLY A 272 4.67 28.23 -4.23
CA GLY A 272 3.95 27.30 -5.09
C GLY A 272 4.57 27.09 -6.47
N LYS A 273 5.84 27.45 -6.68
CA LYS A 273 6.52 27.36 -7.98
C LYS A 273 7.61 26.29 -7.98
N GLY A 274 7.93 25.77 -9.16
CA GLY A 274 9.06 24.84 -9.34
C GLY A 274 8.87 23.53 -8.57
N LEU A 275 9.95 23.03 -7.97
CA LEU A 275 9.99 21.77 -7.25
C LEU A 275 9.46 21.91 -5.81
N PRO A 276 8.84 20.85 -5.25
CA PRO A 276 8.49 20.83 -3.83
C PRO A 276 9.70 21.12 -2.92
N SER A 277 9.48 21.63 -1.71
CA SER A 277 10.58 21.87 -0.76
C SER A 277 11.25 20.58 -0.28
N ASN A 278 10.48 19.49 -0.23
CA ASN A 278 10.91 18.16 0.20
C ASN A 278 11.20 17.27 -1.00
N PHE A 279 11.56 17.89 -2.12
CA PHE A 279 11.64 17.22 -3.38
C PHE A 279 12.64 16.05 -3.38
N ASN A 280 12.18 14.87 -3.82
CA ASN A 280 13.01 13.68 -3.90
C ASN A 280 13.75 13.60 -5.25
N PRO A 281 15.08 13.77 -5.30
CA PRO A 281 15.85 13.75 -6.55
C PRO A 281 15.93 12.38 -7.20
N ARG A 282 15.72 11.27 -6.47
CA ARG A 282 15.66 9.92 -7.08
C ARG A 282 14.37 9.74 -7.87
N ALA A 283 13.26 10.27 -7.35
CA ALA A 283 12.03 10.49 -8.10
C ALA A 283 12.19 11.51 -9.26
N ASN A 284 13.35 12.18 -9.39
CA ASN A 284 13.72 13.13 -10.46
C ASN A 284 14.58 12.52 -11.58
N MET A 285 15.27 11.40 -11.35
CA MET A 285 16.21 10.84 -12.33
C MET A 285 15.51 10.60 -13.67
N TRP A 286 14.24 10.20 -13.61
CA TRP A 286 13.35 10.03 -14.75
C TRP A 286 12.67 11.34 -15.22
N ARG A 287 12.48 12.34 -14.34
CA ARG A 287 11.99 13.69 -14.71
C ARG A 287 12.98 14.45 -15.62
N ARG A 288 14.30 14.24 -15.45
CA ARG A 288 15.34 14.93 -16.24
C ARG A 288 15.58 14.33 -17.63
N ALA A 289 15.28 13.04 -17.83
CA ALA A 289 15.50 12.34 -19.10
C ALA A 289 14.57 12.81 -20.25
N SER A 290 13.56 13.63 -19.97
CA SER A 290 12.52 14.04 -20.94
C SER A 290 12.47 15.55 -21.23
N SER A 291 13.44 16.35 -20.74
CA SER A 291 13.56 17.73 -21.25
C SER A 291 14.12 17.68 -22.67
N LYS A 292 13.29 17.95 -23.68
CA LYS A 292 13.68 17.98 -25.12
C LYS A 292 14.70 19.07 -25.49
N LYS A 293 15.54 19.53 -24.56
CA LYS A 293 16.53 20.57 -24.85
C LYS A 293 17.93 20.42 -24.27
N ASN A 294 18.28 19.34 -23.59
CA ASN A 294 19.67 19.01 -23.31
C ASN A 294 19.80 17.52 -22.98
N VAL A 295 20.45 16.74 -23.85
CA VAL A 295 21.00 15.44 -23.49
C VAL A 295 22.27 15.70 -22.68
N PRO A 296 22.34 15.41 -21.37
CA PRO A 296 23.57 15.62 -20.62
C PRO A 296 24.57 14.50 -20.93
N LEU A 297 25.80 14.89 -21.28
CA LEU A 297 26.96 14.06 -21.64
C LEU A 297 27.48 13.12 -20.52
N PHE A 298 26.70 12.82 -19.47
CA PHE A 298 27.20 12.24 -18.22
C PHE A 298 27.05 10.71 -18.09
N ALA A 299 26.57 10.01 -19.12
CA ALA A 299 26.67 8.55 -19.19
C ALA A 299 28.13 8.03 -19.21
N ALA A 300 29.11 8.93 -19.33
CA ALA A 300 30.53 8.62 -19.35
C ALA A 300 31.27 8.81 -18.01
N MET A 301 30.62 9.25 -16.92
CA MET A 301 31.32 9.62 -15.67
C MET A 301 30.82 8.90 -14.40
N THR A 302 29.95 7.89 -14.49
CA THR A 302 29.60 7.08 -13.32
C THR A 302 30.81 6.22 -12.89
N PRO A 303 31.35 6.39 -11.67
CA PRO A 303 32.45 5.56 -11.19
C PRO A 303 32.07 4.08 -11.18
N LYS A 304 33.02 3.20 -11.53
CA LYS A 304 32.80 1.74 -11.58
C LYS A 304 32.29 1.17 -10.25
N GLU A 305 32.62 1.80 -9.12
CA GLU A 305 32.23 1.36 -7.77
C GLU A 305 30.73 1.54 -7.49
N GLU A 306 30.06 2.55 -8.06
CA GLU A 306 28.59 2.70 -7.94
C GLU A 306 27.82 1.69 -8.81
N LYS A 307 28.45 1.11 -9.84
CA LYS A 307 27.85 -0.02 -10.59
C LYS A 307 27.79 -1.30 -9.75
N VAL A 308 28.65 -1.42 -8.74
CA VAL A 308 28.70 -2.57 -7.82
C VAL A 308 27.60 -2.46 -6.73
N PHE A 309 27.04 -1.26 -6.53
CA PHE A 309 25.95 -1.03 -5.57
C PHE A 309 24.54 -1.14 -6.20
N ILE A 310 24.48 -1.48 -7.49
CA ILE A 310 23.24 -1.92 -8.16
C ILE A 310 23.02 -3.36 -7.74
N TRP A 311 22.29 -3.56 -6.64
CA TRP A 311 21.71 -4.82 -6.15
C TRP A 311 22.65 -6.06 -6.11
N PRO A 312 22.93 -6.64 -4.94
CA PRO A 312 22.90 -8.10 -4.86
C PRO A 312 21.47 -8.50 -5.19
N GLU A 313 21.29 -9.17 -6.32
CA GLU A 313 20.16 -10.06 -6.64
C GLU A 313 19.48 -10.51 -5.35
N THR A 314 18.38 -9.86 -4.99
CA THR A 314 17.51 -10.25 -3.87
C THR A 314 16.14 -10.53 -4.45
N PHE A 315 16.15 -11.41 -5.44
CA PHE A 315 15.31 -12.60 -5.42
C PHE A 315 16.27 -13.77 -5.45
N SER A 316 16.03 -14.73 -4.58
CA SER A 316 16.80 -15.95 -4.38
C SER A 316 17.22 -16.55 -5.72
N GLU A 317 18.53 -16.79 -5.91
CA GLU A 317 18.93 -17.83 -6.86
C GLU A 317 18.27 -19.14 -6.37
N LEU A 318 17.31 -19.65 -7.16
CA LEU A 318 16.72 -20.97 -6.97
C LEU A 318 17.85 -22.00 -6.83
N LYS A 319 18.08 -22.50 -5.60
CA LYS A 319 18.98 -23.64 -5.39
C LYS A 319 18.30 -24.87 -6.00
N PRO A 320 18.91 -25.54 -6.98
CA PRO A 320 18.39 -26.82 -7.46
C PRO A 320 18.40 -27.81 -6.29
N VAL A 321 17.28 -28.47 -6.07
CA VAL A 321 17.19 -29.61 -5.15
C VAL A 321 18.16 -30.68 -5.67
N ALA A 322 19.17 -31.02 -4.86
CA ALA A 322 20.09 -32.09 -5.18
C ALA A 322 19.31 -33.42 -5.25
N GLU A 323 19.23 -34.01 -6.43
CA GLU A 323 18.79 -35.40 -6.59
C GLU A 323 19.76 -36.32 -5.85
N ASN A 324 19.24 -37.01 -4.83
CA ASN A 324 19.94 -38.12 -4.19
C ASN A 324 20.10 -39.24 -5.22
N VAL A 325 21.28 -39.34 -5.82
CA VAL A 325 21.74 -40.56 -6.50
C VAL A 325 22.33 -41.49 -5.44
N PRO A 326 21.77 -42.68 -5.19
CA PRO A 326 22.41 -43.66 -4.33
C PRO A 326 23.59 -44.28 -5.08
N VAL A 327 24.78 -44.15 -4.50
CA VAL A 327 25.97 -44.88 -4.91
C VAL A 327 25.77 -46.35 -4.52
N ALA A 328 25.78 -47.25 -5.50
CA ALA A 328 25.90 -48.69 -5.29
C ALA A 328 27.18 -49.20 -5.96
N ALA A 329 28.09 -49.68 -5.09
CA ALA A 329 29.25 -50.56 -5.29
C ALA A 329 30.23 -50.31 -6.44
#